data_AF-A0A660XE39-F1
#
_entry.id   AF-A0A660XE39-F1
#
_cell.length_a   1.000
_cell.length_b   1.000
_cell.length_c   1.000
_cell.angle_alpha   90.00
_cell.angle_beta   90.00
_cell.angle_gamma   90.00
#
_symmetry.space_group_name_H-M   'P 1'
#
loop_
_entity.id
_entity.type
_entity.pdbx_description
1 polymer ?
#
loop_
_entity_poly.entity_id
_entity_poly.type
_entity_poly.pdbx_seq_one_letter_code
_entity_poly.pdbx_strand_id
1 'polypeptide(L)' 'MKIKKYIQDKIDNQSETQHYHVGMELNISSSMLSNYKTGKTRQPSLELARRVWKLDQITLWPYSERAVKGDE' A
#
# COMPACT_ATOMS: atom_id res chain seq x y z
N MET A 1 8.12 -7.90 3.53
CA MET A 1 6.93 -8.12 2.65
C MET A 1 6.99 -7.16 1.45
N LYS A 2 6.53 -7.53 0.25
CA LYS A 2 6.42 -6.59 -0.89
C LYS A 2 5.13 -5.77 -0.73
N ILE A 3 5.18 -4.45 -0.89
CA ILE A 3 3.99 -3.58 -0.79
C ILE A 3 2.85 -3.97 -1.73
N LYS A 4 3.18 -4.44 -2.94
CA LYS A 4 2.18 -4.97 -3.88
C LYS A 4 1.39 -6.12 -3.25
N LYS A 5 2.10 -7.05 -2.60
CA LYS A 5 1.47 -8.19 -1.91
C LYS A 5 0.66 -7.73 -0.71
N TYR A 6 1.17 -6.76 0.06
CA TYR A 6 0.43 -6.18 1.19
C TYR A 6 -0.89 -5.52 0.76
N ILE A 7 -0.87 -4.71 -0.31
CA ILE A 7 -2.08 -4.05 -0.81
C ILE A 7 -3.06 -5.08 -1.38
N GLN A 8 -2.56 -6.08 -2.13
CA GLN A 8 -3.40 -7.18 -2.62
C GLN A 8 -4.04 -7.95 -1.48
N ASP A 9 -3.27 -8.31 -0.44
CA ASP A 9 -3.75 -9.03 0.74
C ASP A 9 -4.78 -8.21 1.53
N LYS A 10 -4.60 -6.88 1.66
CA LYS A 10 -5.60 -5.99 2.26
C LYS A 10 -6.88 -5.89 1.43
N ILE A 11 -6.78 -5.95 0.10
CA ILE A 11 -7.94 -5.96 -0.80
C ILE A 11 -8.66 -7.31 -0.68
N ASP A 12 -7.96 -8.43 -0.82
CA ASP A 12 -8.54 -9.78 -0.82
C ASP A 12 -9.15 -10.17 0.54
N ASN A 13 -8.60 -9.65 1.65
CA ASN A 13 -9.16 -9.86 2.99
C ASN A 13 -10.35 -8.93 3.33
N GLN A 14 -10.71 -8.01 2.45
CA GLN A 14 -11.83 -7.09 2.67
C GLN A 14 -12.96 -7.33 1.66
N SER A 15 -14.19 -7.00 2.06
CA SER A 15 -15.36 -7.13 1.19
C SER A 15 -15.24 -6.15 0.00
N GLU A 16 -15.88 -6.42 -1.13
CA GLU A 16 -15.84 -5.50 -2.29
C GLU A 16 -16.26 -4.07 -1.95
N THR A 17 -17.20 -3.92 -1.00
CA THR A 17 -17.66 -2.63 -0.46
C THR A 17 -16.59 -1.89 0.34
N GLN A 18 -15.63 -2.62 0.93
CA GLN A 18 -14.55 -2.11 1.76
C GLN A 18 -13.26 -1.81 0.98
N HIS A 19 -13.14 -2.24 -0.27
CA HIS A 19 -12.02 -1.86 -1.14
C HIS A 19 -11.87 -0.33 -1.26
N TYR A 20 -12.99 0.40 -1.22
CA TYR A 20 -13.01 1.86 -1.22
C TYR A 20 -12.34 2.44 0.03
N HIS A 21 -12.53 1.80 1.19
CA HIS A 21 -11.92 2.21 2.45
C HIS A 21 -10.40 2.04 2.42
N VAL A 22 -9.89 0.91 1.88
CA VAL A 22 -8.44 0.70 1.69
C VAL A 22 -7.83 1.81 0.83
N GLY A 23 -8.54 2.25 -0.21
CA GLY A 23 -8.14 3.37 -1.06
C GLY A 23 -8.03 4.69 -0.30
N MET A 24 -9.00 4.97 0.56
CA MET A 24 -8.98 6.16 1.41
C MET A 24 -7.88 6.12 2.46
N GLU A 25 -7.72 5.02 3.18
CA GLU A 25 -6.71 4.85 4.23
C GLU A 25 -5.29 5.03 3.69
N LEU A 26 -5.02 4.41 2.53
CA LEU A 26 -3.72 4.47 1.87
C LEU A 26 -3.56 5.68 0.95
N ASN A 27 -4.62 6.48 0.76
CA ASN A 27 -4.72 7.58 -0.21
C ASN A 27 -4.24 7.19 -1.61
N ILE A 28 -4.78 6.08 -2.08
CA ILE A 28 -4.56 5.55 -3.43
C ILE A 28 -5.90 5.59 -4.17
N SER A 29 -5.87 6.12 -5.39
CA SER A 29 -7.08 6.22 -6.21
C SER A 29 -7.61 4.83 -6.59
N SER A 30 -8.90 4.72 -6.89
CA SER A 30 -9.55 3.47 -7.34
C SER A 30 -8.86 2.84 -8.57
N SER A 31 -8.33 3.68 -9.47
CA SER A 31 -7.54 3.23 -10.62
C SER A 31 -6.21 2.58 -10.19
N MET A 32 -5.58 3.12 -9.15
CA MET A 32 -4.34 2.57 -8.59
C MET A 32 -4.61 1.25 -7.85
N LEU A 33 -5.69 1.18 -7.06
CA LEU A 33 -6.17 -0.08 -6.48
C LEU A 33 -6.43 -1.15 -7.54
N SER A 34 -7.11 -0.79 -8.63
CA SER A 34 -7.36 -1.71 -9.75
C SER A 34 -6.06 -2.16 -10.43
N ASN A 35 -5.06 -1.28 -10.53
CA ASN A 35 -3.73 -1.67 -11.01
C ASN A 35 -3.02 -2.62 -10.03
N TYR A 36 -3.24 -2.49 -8.72
CA TYR A 36 -2.68 -3.41 -7.72
C TYR A 36 -3.35 -4.77 -7.84
N LYS A 37 -4.68 -4.82 -7.98
CA LYS A 37 -5.46 -6.05 -8.20
C LYS A 37 -5.06 -6.77 -9.50
N THR A 38 -4.99 -6.06 -10.62
CA THR A 38 -4.65 -6.61 -11.94
C THR A 38 -3.14 -6.82 -12.15
N GLY A 39 -2.31 -6.46 -11.17
CA GLY A 39 -0.87 -6.63 -11.22
C GLY A 39 -0.12 -5.67 -12.15
N LYS A 40 -0.81 -4.69 -12.75
CA LYS A 40 -0.27 -3.68 -13.70
C LYS A 40 0.42 -2.48 -13.03
N THR A 41 0.52 -2.45 -11.70
CA THR A 41 1.10 -1.31 -10.97
C THR A 41 2.59 -1.17 -11.22
N ARG A 42 3.02 0.06 -11.59
CA ARG A 42 4.42 0.49 -11.50
C ARG A 42 4.86 0.57 -10.04
N GLN A 43 6.16 0.69 -9.82
CA GLN A 43 6.75 0.64 -8.49
C GLN A 43 5.99 1.56 -7.50
N PRO A 44 5.65 1.06 -6.30
CA PRO A 44 5.03 1.84 -5.21
C PRO A 44 5.82 3.12 -4.92
N SER A 45 5.17 4.21 -4.52
CA SER A 45 5.87 5.42 -4.07
C SER A 45 6.36 5.29 -2.62
N LEU A 46 7.40 6.06 -2.25
CA LEU A 46 7.88 6.15 -0.87
C LEU A 46 6.78 6.66 0.07
N GLU A 47 5.97 7.62 -0.38
CA GLU A 47 4.85 8.15 0.40
C GLU A 47 3.83 7.06 0.76
N LEU A 48 3.54 6.15 -0.17
CA LEU A 48 2.66 5.02 0.10
C LEU A 48 3.26 4.07 1.14
N ALA A 49 4.55 3.79 1.04
CA ALA A 49 5.26 2.98 2.03
C ALA A 49 5.27 3.64 3.43
N ARG A 50 5.45 4.97 3.50
CA ARG A 50 5.34 5.76 4.73
C ARG A 50 3.96 5.65 5.36
N ARG A 51 2.90 5.71 4.56
CA ARG A 51 1.50 5.58 5.05
C ARG A 51 1.22 4.19 5.61
N VAL A 52 1.61 3.14 4.89
CA VAL A 52 1.44 1.77 5.40
C VAL A 52 2.20 1.57 6.71
N TRP A 53 3.42 2.09 6.82
CA TRP A 53 4.15 2.04 8.08
C TRP A 53 3.43 2.78 9.21
N LYS A 54 2.83 3.95 8.95
CA LYS A 54 2.04 4.67 9.98
C LYS A 54 0.80 3.90 10.44
N LEU A 55 0.13 3.18 9.54
CA LEU A 55 -1.11 2.47 9.84
C LEU A 55 -0.88 1.11 10.51
N ASP A 56 0.04 0.32 9.96
CA ASP A 56 0.22 -1.08 10.36
C ASP A 56 1.61 -1.37 10.95
N GLN A 57 2.49 -0.37 11.06
CA GLN A 57 3.89 -0.52 11.52
C GLN A 57 4.70 -1.54 10.70
N ILE A 58 4.33 -1.75 9.43
CA ILE A 58 4.99 -2.69 8.52
C ILE A 58 5.95 -1.95 7.59
N THR A 59 7.19 -2.44 7.51
CA THR A 59 8.16 -2.02 6.50
C THR A 59 7.97 -2.79 5.21
N LEU A 60 7.96 -2.07 4.09
CA LEU A 60 7.68 -2.66 2.78
C LEU A 60 8.82 -2.44 1.79
N TRP A 61 9.28 -3.53 1.21
CA TRP A 61 10.33 -3.51 0.18
C TRP A 61 9.84 -2.78 -1.09
N PRO A 62 10.68 -1.95 -1.75
CA PRO A 62 12.13 -1.76 -1.56
C PRO A 62 12.54 -0.73 -0.50
N TYR A 63 11.60 -0.14 0.23
CA TYR A 63 11.92 0.92 1.19
C TYR A 63 12.39 0.34 2.51
N SER A 64 13.47 0.92 3.05
CA SER A 64 14.00 0.58 4.37
C SER A 64 13.16 1.25 5.46
N GLU A 65 13.28 0.75 6.69
CA GLU A 65 12.60 1.35 7.85
C GLU A 65 12.98 2.83 8.03
N ARG A 66 14.26 3.15 7.85
CA ARG A 66 14.76 4.54 7.92
C ARG A 66 14.11 5.45 6.88
N ALA A 67 13.98 4.97 5.64
CA ALA A 67 13.34 5.73 4.56
C ALA A 67 11.87 6.05 4.85
N VAL A 68 11.15 5.11 5.49
CA VAL A 68 9.74 5.30 5.86
C VAL A 68 9.54 6.08 7.16
N LYS A 69 10.51 6.05 8.08
CA LYS A 69 10.50 6.88 9.29
C LYS A 69 10.89 8.33 9.03
N GLY A 70 11.64 8.60 7.95
CA GLY A 70 12.11 9.94 7.62
C GLY A 70 13.32 10.38 8.45
N ASP A 71 14.04 9.42 9.06
CA ASP A 71 15.33 9.63 9.74
C ASP A 71 16.48 9.78 8.72
N GLU A 72 16.31 10.69 7.75
CA GLU A 72 17.34 11.12 6.80
C GLU A 72 18.25 12.18 7.42
#